data_AF-A0A1V4TNJ6-F1
#
_entry.id   AF-A0A1V4TNJ6-F1
#
_cell.length_a   1.000
_cell.length_b   1.000
_cell.length_c   1.000
_cell.angle_alpha   90.00
_cell.angle_beta   90.00
_cell.angle_gamma   90.00
#
_symmetry.space_group_name_H-M   'P 1'
#
loop_
_entity.id
_entity.type
_entity.pdbx_description
1 polymer ?
#
loop_
_entity_poly.entity_id
_entity_poly.type
_entity_poly.pdbx_seq_one_letter_code
_entity_poly.pdbx_strand_id
1 'polypeptide(L)'
;MTTTKTLTEKIRNQIKKELIYGYINENGIKIYPTVKEAAEWHKVSYDALRRHAGKWKWKAKRESHQARVAQKVKEKDECEADVEDILLNDVEFSNVAVKLRNAADAELSDILGGKPVKSVGYQLMNIGKALESAQKVSKTAVGEPSEITTFTSKQEIKKTVDVFGRVDKLIQFIDRGNYNNADRTVQPQDTDKP
;
A
#
# COMPACT_ATOMS: atom_id res chain seq x y z
N MET A 1 32.03 -3.55 34.92
CA MET A 1 31.97 -2.81 33.64
C MET A 1 30.73 -3.29 32.89
N THR A 2 29.72 -2.46 32.73
CA THR A 2 28.48 -2.81 32.02
C THR A 2 28.72 -2.74 30.51
N THR A 3 28.66 -3.89 29.85
CA THR A 3 28.86 -4.02 28.40
C THR A 3 27.70 -3.34 27.65
N THR A 4 27.90 -2.09 27.23
CA THR A 4 26.93 -1.38 26.39
C THR A 4 26.88 -2.01 25.00
N LYS A 5 25.68 -2.41 24.57
CA LYS A 5 25.42 -2.85 23.19
C LYS A 5 25.55 -1.67 22.23
N THR A 6 26.13 -1.93 21.07
CA THR A 6 26.15 -1.00 19.94
C THR A 6 24.72 -0.72 19.47
N LEU A 7 24.39 0.55 19.25
CA LEU A 7 23.09 0.98 18.76
C LEU A 7 22.92 0.64 17.28
N THR A 8 22.53 -0.60 17.00
CA THR A 8 22.18 -1.06 15.65
C THR A 8 20.86 -0.46 15.18
N GLU A 9 20.63 -0.45 13.86
CA GLU A 9 19.40 0.09 13.27
C GLU A 9 18.13 -0.65 13.75
N LYS A 10 18.22 -1.97 13.93
CA LYS A 10 17.13 -2.79 14.48
C LYS A 10 16.73 -2.33 15.88
N ILE A 11 17.70 -2.19 16.79
CA ILE A 11 17.47 -1.74 18.17
C ILE A 11 16.93 -0.30 18.18
N ARG A 12 17.45 0.55 17.29
CA ARG A 12 16.99 1.92 17.13
C ARG A 12 15.50 2.00 16.75
N ASN A 13 15.08 1.20 15.77
CA ASN A 13 13.69 1.15 15.33
C ASN A 13 12.77 0.58 16.43
N GLN A 14 13.25 -0.41 17.17
CA GLN A 14 12.54 -0.97 18.30
C GLN A 14 12.29 0.06 19.40
N ILE A 15 13.36 0.73 19.89
CA ILE A 15 13.25 1.78 20.91
C ILE A 15 12.35 2.92 20.43
N LYS A 16 12.43 3.31 19.15
CA LYS A 16 11.56 4.33 18.58
C LYS A 16 10.08 3.92 18.63
N LYS A 17 9.75 2.67 18.35
CA LYS A 17 8.38 2.15 18.47
C LYS A 17 7.92 2.19 19.92
N GLU A 18 8.70 1.65 20.86
CA GLU A 18 8.36 1.63 22.30
C GLU A 18 8.19 3.03 22.89
N LEU A 19 8.99 4.01 22.44
CA LEU A 19 8.83 5.41 22.85
C LEU A 19 7.53 6.04 22.33
N ILE A 20 7.00 5.63 21.19
CA ILE A 20 5.79 6.23 20.59
C ILE A 20 4.54 5.49 21.05
N TYR A 21 4.57 4.17 20.98
CA TYR A 21 3.42 3.29 21.19
C TYR A 21 3.38 2.66 22.58
N GLY A 22 4.43 2.78 23.39
CA GLY A 22 4.56 2.06 24.66
C GLY A 22 4.93 0.59 24.45
N TYR A 23 5.08 -0.14 25.54
CA TYR A 23 5.25 -1.59 25.54
C TYR A 23 4.48 -2.20 26.73
N ILE A 24 4.12 -3.47 26.60
CA ILE A 24 3.45 -4.22 27.65
C ILE A 24 4.54 -4.92 28.47
N ASN A 25 4.60 -4.64 29.77
CA ASN A 25 5.52 -5.31 30.67
C ASN A 25 5.03 -6.72 31.04
N GLU A 26 5.83 -7.45 31.81
CA GLU A 26 5.50 -8.81 32.27
C GLU A 26 4.21 -8.88 33.10
N ASN A 27 3.78 -7.76 33.68
CA ASN A 27 2.55 -7.65 34.47
C ASN A 27 1.32 -7.30 33.61
N GLY A 28 1.45 -7.25 32.28
CA GLY A 28 0.37 -6.85 31.38
C GLY A 28 0.05 -5.35 31.41
N ILE A 29 0.86 -4.54 32.09
CA ILE A 29 0.65 -3.09 32.21
C ILE A 29 1.43 -2.39 31.10
N LYS A 30 0.72 -1.51 30.38
CA LYS A 30 1.31 -0.66 29.36
C LYS A 30 2.13 0.45 29.99
N ILE A 31 3.42 0.51 29.66
CA ILE A 31 4.34 1.53 30.15
C ILE A 31 4.91 2.31 28.96
N TYR A 32 5.02 3.62 29.14
CA TYR A 32 5.62 4.53 28.18
C TYR A 32 7.02 4.95 28.65
N PRO A 33 8.09 4.29 28.20
CA PRO A 33 9.43 4.58 28.68
C PRO A 33 9.86 6.02 28.37
N THR A 34 10.71 6.55 29.23
CA THR A 34 11.57 7.69 28.94
C THR A 34 12.80 7.23 28.14
N VAL A 35 13.51 8.18 27.52
CA VAL A 35 14.76 7.88 26.79
C VAL A 35 15.82 7.25 27.72
N LYS A 36 15.79 7.58 29.02
CA LYS A 36 16.71 7.02 30.01
C LYS A 36 16.38 5.56 30.30
N GLU A 37 15.12 5.26 30.61
CA GLU A 37 14.65 3.90 30.87
C GLU A 37 14.84 3.00 29.65
N ALA A 38 14.52 3.49 28.45
CA ALA A 38 14.75 2.74 27.22
C ALA A 38 16.24 2.46 26.96
N ALA A 39 17.15 3.37 27.35
CA ALA A 39 18.58 3.13 27.24
C ALA A 39 19.05 2.01 28.20
N GLU A 40 18.53 2.01 29.43
CA GLU A 40 18.82 1.01 30.44
C GLU A 40 18.30 -0.38 30.04
N TRP A 41 17.05 -0.47 29.57
CA TRP A 41 16.44 -1.75 29.17
C TRP A 41 17.14 -2.40 27.98
N HIS A 42 17.47 -1.62 26.95
CA HIS A 42 18.17 -2.13 25.77
C HIS A 42 19.70 -2.21 25.95
N LYS A 43 20.20 -1.83 27.14
CA LYS A 43 21.63 -1.79 27.48
C LYS A 43 22.44 -0.98 26.46
N VAL A 44 21.91 0.15 26.00
CA VAL A 44 22.56 1.05 25.03
C VAL A 44 23.06 2.32 25.72
N SER A 45 24.05 2.99 25.12
CA SER A 45 24.53 4.27 25.63
C SER A 45 23.41 5.33 25.59
N TYR A 46 23.13 5.94 26.74
CA TYR A 46 22.15 7.02 26.87
C TYR A 46 22.45 8.20 25.95
N ASP A 47 23.71 8.64 25.90
CA ASP A 47 24.12 9.78 25.08
C ASP A 47 23.94 9.52 23.59
N ALA A 48 24.27 8.30 23.13
CA ALA A 48 24.03 7.88 21.76
C ALA A 48 22.53 7.88 21.45
N LEU A 49 21.72 7.28 22.31
CA LEU A 49 20.28 7.20 22.12
C LEU A 49 19.62 8.60 22.15
N ARG A 50 20.02 9.47 23.08
CA ARG A 50 19.50 10.84 23.21
C ARG A 50 19.72 11.66 21.94
N ARG A 51 20.90 11.58 21.32
CA ARG A 51 21.21 12.26 20.05
C ARG A 51 20.28 11.81 18.92
N HIS A 52 19.96 10.52 18.84
CA HIS A 52 19.05 10.00 17.84
C HIS A 52 17.58 10.31 18.16
N ALA A 53 17.17 10.15 19.41
CA ALA A 53 15.80 10.40 19.87
C ALA A 53 15.35 11.85 19.61
N GLY A 54 16.26 12.82 19.73
CA GLY A 54 15.98 14.21 19.38
C GLY A 54 15.50 14.41 17.94
N LYS A 55 15.96 13.57 16.99
CA LYS A 55 15.58 13.65 15.57
C LYS A 55 14.22 13.02 15.27
N TRP A 56 13.68 12.17 16.14
CA TRP A 56 12.46 11.41 15.85
C TRP A 56 11.17 12.16 16.12
N LYS A 57 11.24 13.29 16.85
CA LYS A 57 10.06 14.03 17.34
C LYS A 57 9.07 13.10 18.07
N TRP A 58 9.60 12.14 18.84
CA TRP A 58 8.81 11.03 19.41
C TRP A 58 7.75 11.50 20.40
N LYS A 59 7.97 12.60 21.14
CA LYS A 59 6.98 13.16 22.08
C LYS A 59 5.71 13.60 21.36
N ALA A 60 5.84 14.43 20.32
CA ALA A 60 4.72 14.87 19.51
C ALA A 60 3.99 13.69 18.83
N LYS A 61 4.75 12.67 18.40
CA LYS A 61 4.16 11.46 17.82
C LYS A 61 3.40 10.62 18.84
N ARG A 62 3.92 10.48 20.06
CA ARG A 62 3.24 9.80 21.18
C ARG A 62 1.94 10.53 21.52
N GLU A 63 2.01 11.84 21.69
CA GLU A 63 0.83 12.66 22.02
C GLU A 63 -0.25 12.56 20.94
N SER A 64 0.13 12.68 19.66
CA SER A 64 -0.79 12.48 18.53
C SER A 64 -1.37 11.06 18.51
N HIS A 65 -0.58 10.03 18.84
CA HIS A 65 -1.05 8.66 18.94
C HIS A 65 -2.07 8.50 20.07
N GLN A 66 -1.74 8.94 21.28
CA GLN A 66 -2.62 8.89 22.45
C GLN A 66 -3.93 9.64 22.20
N ALA A 67 -3.88 10.80 21.54
CA ALA A 67 -5.06 11.54 21.15
C ALA A 67 -5.95 10.76 20.16
N ARG A 68 -5.36 10.10 19.16
CA ARG A 68 -6.09 9.25 18.20
C ARG A 68 -6.72 8.03 18.87
N VAL A 69 -6.01 7.40 19.80
CA VAL A 69 -6.53 6.27 20.59
C VAL A 69 -7.73 6.74 21.42
N ALA A 70 -7.56 7.80 22.21
CA ALA A 70 -8.63 8.34 23.05
C ALA A 70 -9.86 8.75 22.23
N GLN A 71 -9.65 9.33 21.05
CA GLN A 71 -10.74 9.67 20.14
C GLN A 71 -11.47 8.42 19.62
N LYS A 72 -10.74 7.42 19.11
CA LYS A 72 -11.34 6.21 18.55
C LYS A 72 -12.02 5.34 19.61
N VAL A 73 -11.46 5.24 20.82
CA VAL A 73 -12.11 4.58 21.97
C VAL A 73 -13.45 5.24 22.27
N LYS A 74 -13.49 6.59 22.30
CA LYS A 74 -14.73 7.33 22.52
C LYS A 74 -15.75 7.16 21.39
N GLU A 75 -15.30 7.02 20.14
CA GLU A 75 -16.18 6.87 18.97
C GLU A 75 -16.75 5.46 18.83
N LYS A 76 -15.99 4.43 19.20
CA LYS A 76 -16.36 3.03 18.96
C LYS A 76 -16.80 2.24 20.19
N ASP A 77 -16.62 2.80 21.40
CA ASP A 77 -16.87 2.11 22.67
C ASP A 77 -16.13 0.74 22.74
N GLU A 78 -14.97 0.69 22.08
CA GLU A 78 -14.10 -0.49 21.97
C GLU A 78 -12.98 -0.42 23.03
N CYS A 79 -12.38 -1.58 23.34
CA CYS A 79 -11.24 -1.66 24.24
C CYS A 79 -10.03 -0.89 23.68
N GLU A 80 -9.29 -0.18 24.54
CA GLU A 80 -8.12 0.64 24.16
C GLU A 80 -7.06 -0.20 23.41
N ALA A 81 -6.85 -1.44 23.83
CA ALA A 81 -5.89 -2.35 23.20
C ALA A 81 -6.27 -2.68 21.74
N ASP A 82 -7.55 -2.97 21.48
CA ASP A 82 -8.03 -3.30 20.13
C ASP A 82 -7.93 -2.07 19.21
N VAL A 83 -8.26 -0.89 19.73
CA VAL A 83 -8.15 0.37 18.99
C VAL A 83 -6.70 0.70 18.62
N GLU A 84 -5.75 0.41 19.51
CA GLU A 84 -4.33 0.60 19.26
C GLU A 84 -3.77 -0.35 18.20
N ASP A 85 -4.15 -1.62 18.24
CA ASP A 85 -3.76 -2.59 17.23
C ASP A 85 -4.33 -2.19 15.85
N ILE A 86 -5.58 -1.71 15.81
CA ILE A 86 -6.18 -1.14 14.60
C ILE A 86 -5.36 0.07 14.11
N LEU A 87 -5.01 1.00 15.01
CA LEU A 87 -4.24 2.20 14.65
C LEU A 87 -2.81 1.90 14.18
N LEU A 88 -2.16 0.90 14.77
CA LEU A 88 -0.84 0.46 14.34
C LEU A 88 -0.92 -0.18 12.95
N ASN A 89 -1.89 -1.06 12.74
CA ASN A 89 -2.16 -1.68 11.44
C ASN A 89 -2.48 -0.61 10.38
N ASP A 90 -3.31 0.38 10.68
CA ASP A 90 -3.61 1.52 9.81
C ASP A 90 -2.32 2.24 9.35
N VAL A 91 -1.41 2.51 10.29
CA VAL A 91 -0.12 3.14 9.98
C VAL A 91 0.74 2.24 9.08
N GLU A 92 0.76 0.94 9.32
CA GLU A 92 1.50 -0.02 8.50
C GLU A 92 0.92 -0.14 7.08
N PHE A 93 -0.41 -0.21 6.95
CA PHE A 93 -1.10 -0.18 5.65
C PHE A 93 -0.84 1.11 4.88
N SER A 94 -0.88 2.27 5.54
CA SER A 94 -0.54 3.55 4.93
C SER A 94 0.91 3.56 4.42
N ASN A 95 1.86 3.03 5.19
CA ASN A 95 3.26 2.91 4.75
C ASN A 95 3.42 2.00 3.53
N VAL A 96 2.70 0.88 3.49
CA VAL A 96 2.70 -0.04 2.34
C VAL A 96 2.10 0.64 1.10
N ALA A 97 0.98 1.36 1.26
CA ALA A 97 0.38 2.14 0.18
C ALA A 97 1.36 3.18 -0.39
N VAL A 98 2.09 3.90 0.46
CA VAL A 98 3.13 4.85 0.01
C VAL A 98 4.25 4.14 -0.76
N LYS A 99 4.71 2.98 -0.30
CA LYS A 99 5.73 2.19 -1.02
C LYS A 99 5.22 1.72 -2.38
N LEU A 100 3.98 1.24 -2.46
CA LEU A 100 3.34 0.82 -3.70
C LEU A 100 3.23 1.99 -4.68
N ARG A 101 2.79 3.16 -4.20
CA ARG A 101 2.74 4.38 -5.00
C ARG A 101 4.12 4.76 -5.55
N ASN A 102 5.13 4.80 -4.70
CA ASN A 102 6.48 5.18 -5.13
C ASN A 102 7.07 4.17 -6.13
N ALA A 103 6.79 2.87 -5.98
CA ALA A 103 7.20 1.86 -6.96
C ALA A 103 6.50 2.06 -8.31
N ALA A 104 5.19 2.32 -8.29
CA ALA A 104 4.40 2.63 -9.48
C ALA A 104 4.88 3.92 -10.17
N ASP A 105 5.20 4.97 -9.40
CA ASP A 105 5.75 6.24 -9.92
C ASP A 105 7.13 6.03 -10.59
N ALA A 106 7.98 5.18 -9.99
CA ALA A 106 9.28 4.84 -10.56
C ALA A 106 9.14 4.04 -11.87
N GLU A 107 8.26 3.04 -11.91
CA GLU A 107 8.00 2.25 -13.11
C GLU A 107 7.37 3.10 -14.23
N LEU A 108 6.47 4.03 -13.89
CA LEU A 108 5.91 4.99 -14.84
C LEU A 108 6.99 5.91 -15.41
N SER A 109 7.87 6.44 -14.56
CA SER A 109 8.98 7.30 -14.98
C SER A 109 9.95 6.57 -15.93
N ASP A 110 10.24 5.30 -15.64
CA ASP A 110 11.05 4.43 -16.48
C ASP A 110 10.43 4.24 -17.87
N ILE A 111 9.13 3.95 -17.95
CA ILE A 111 8.40 3.77 -19.21
C ILE A 111 8.39 5.08 -20.02
N LEU A 112 8.08 6.21 -19.37
CA LEU A 112 8.09 7.53 -20.01
C LEU A 112 9.49 7.97 -20.45
N GLY A 113 10.53 7.52 -19.74
CA GLY A 113 11.94 7.69 -20.09
C GLY A 113 12.43 6.80 -21.23
N GLY A 114 11.54 6.02 -21.86
CA GLY A 114 11.86 5.19 -23.03
C GLY A 114 12.42 3.81 -22.70
N LYS A 115 12.30 3.34 -21.45
CA LYS A 115 12.69 1.96 -21.09
C LYS A 115 11.85 0.97 -21.91
N PRO A 116 12.49 0.03 -22.63
CA PRO A 116 11.76 -0.94 -23.43
C PRO A 116 10.96 -1.88 -22.54
N VAL A 117 9.65 -1.92 -22.78
CA VAL A 117 8.72 -2.84 -22.12
C VAL A 117 7.96 -3.63 -23.17
N LYS A 118 7.58 -4.87 -22.84
CA LYS A 118 6.92 -5.80 -23.78
C LYS A 118 5.58 -5.26 -24.32
N SER A 119 4.83 -4.56 -23.47
CA SER A 119 3.57 -3.92 -23.83
C SER A 119 3.33 -2.72 -22.94
N VAL A 120 3.50 -1.52 -23.51
CA VAL A 120 3.32 -0.24 -22.79
C VAL A 120 1.90 -0.14 -22.23
N GLY A 121 0.88 -0.45 -23.04
CA GLY A 121 -0.52 -0.36 -22.61
C GLY A 121 -0.86 -1.29 -21.44
N TYR A 122 -0.35 -2.52 -21.45
CA TYR A 122 -0.58 -3.47 -20.35
C TYR A 122 0.11 -3.02 -19.06
N GLN A 123 1.34 -2.51 -19.16
CA GLN A 123 2.08 -2.00 -18.01
C GLN A 123 1.41 -0.77 -17.40
N LEU A 124 0.98 0.19 -18.23
CA LEU A 124 0.23 1.36 -17.76
C LEU A 124 -1.08 0.98 -17.05
N MET A 125 -1.80 -0.02 -17.57
CA MET A 125 -3.01 -0.53 -16.91
C MET A 125 -2.70 -1.10 -15.52
N ASN A 126 -1.63 -1.88 -15.39
CA ASN A 126 -1.23 -2.46 -14.09
C ASN A 126 -0.77 -1.40 -13.10
N ILE A 127 -0.01 -0.40 -13.56
CA ILE A 127 0.37 0.77 -12.76
C ILE A 127 -0.87 1.52 -12.26
N GLY A 128 -1.84 1.77 -13.15
CA GLY A 128 -3.11 2.40 -12.78
C GLY A 128 -3.86 1.65 -11.68
N LYS A 129 -3.98 0.33 -11.81
CA LYS A 129 -4.60 -0.53 -10.78
C LYS A 129 -3.83 -0.53 -9.46
N ALA A 130 -2.49 -0.49 -9.51
CA ALA A 130 -1.64 -0.44 -8.33
C ALA A 130 -1.82 0.90 -7.58
N LEU A 131 -1.88 2.02 -8.31
CA LEU A 131 -2.13 3.35 -7.75
C LEU A 131 -3.54 3.48 -7.15
N GLU A 132 -4.56 2.98 -7.85
CA GLU A 132 -5.94 2.92 -7.34
C GLU A 132 -6.00 2.12 -6.03
N SER A 133 -5.34 0.96 -6.01
CA SER A 133 -5.28 0.10 -4.82
C SER A 133 -4.55 0.79 -3.67
N ALA A 134 -3.41 1.45 -3.95
CA ALA A 134 -2.67 2.22 -2.96
C ALA A 134 -3.52 3.34 -2.36
N GLN A 135 -4.27 4.06 -3.20
CA GLN A 135 -5.17 5.12 -2.75
C GLN A 135 -6.29 4.58 -1.86
N LYS A 136 -6.95 3.49 -2.26
CA LYS A 136 -8.00 2.83 -1.46
C LYS A 136 -7.48 2.40 -0.10
N VAL A 137 -6.34 1.70 -0.07
CA VAL A 137 -5.70 1.28 1.19
C VAL A 137 -5.35 2.50 2.06
N SER A 138 -4.82 3.56 1.47
CA SER A 138 -4.48 4.79 2.21
C SER A 138 -5.70 5.49 2.80
N LYS A 139 -6.83 5.55 2.07
CA LYS A 139 -8.07 6.17 2.55
C LYS A 139 -8.69 5.36 3.69
N THR A 140 -8.82 4.05 3.50
CA THR A 140 -9.34 3.14 4.52
C THR A 140 -8.51 3.21 5.80
N ALA A 141 -7.18 3.20 5.70
CA ALA A 141 -6.28 3.30 6.84
C ALA A 141 -6.38 4.64 7.61
N VAL A 142 -6.86 5.71 6.96
CA VAL A 142 -7.10 7.01 7.62
C VAL A 142 -8.51 7.09 8.20
N GLY A 143 -9.35 6.08 7.96
CA GLY A 143 -10.76 6.09 8.38
C GLY A 143 -11.65 6.88 7.42
N GLU A 144 -11.15 7.27 6.26
CA GLU A 144 -12.02 7.79 5.21
C GLU A 144 -12.85 6.63 4.63
N PRO A 145 -14.15 6.84 4.36
CA PRO A 145 -14.92 5.87 3.62
C PRO A 145 -14.27 5.66 2.26
N SER A 146 -13.60 4.52 2.08
CA SER A 146 -13.34 4.02 0.73
C SER A 146 -14.69 3.85 0.06
N GLU A 147 -14.81 4.26 -1.21
CA GLU A 147 -16.06 4.13 -1.97
C GLU A 147 -16.66 2.76 -1.70
N ILE A 148 -17.73 2.75 -0.91
CA ILE A 148 -18.51 1.56 -0.64
C ILE A 148 -19.16 1.29 -1.99
N THR A 149 -18.68 0.30 -2.72
CA THR A 149 -19.52 -0.34 -3.73
C THR A 149 -20.66 -0.95 -2.94
N THR A 150 -21.73 -0.17 -2.71
CA THR A 150 -22.97 -0.67 -2.13
C THR A 150 -23.48 -1.73 -3.09
N PHE A 151 -23.11 -2.98 -2.86
CA PHE A 151 -23.90 -4.10 -3.33
C PHE A 151 -25.17 -4.08 -2.49
N THR A 152 -26.10 -3.22 -2.87
CA THR A 152 -27.45 -3.19 -2.32
C THR A 152 -28.09 -4.52 -2.71
N SER A 153 -27.98 -5.52 -1.84
CA SER A 153 -28.69 -6.79 -1.95
C SER A 153 -30.17 -6.53 -1.71
N LYS A 154 -30.85 -5.98 -2.72
CA LYS A 154 -32.30 -5.95 -2.94
C LYS A 154 -32.57 -5.20 -4.23
N GLN A 155 -32.39 -5.89 -5.36
CA GLN A 155 -33.29 -5.68 -6.49
C GLN A 155 -33.34 -6.94 -7.37
N GLU A 156 -34.59 -7.31 -7.61
CA GLU A 156 -35.14 -8.41 -8.36
C GLU A 156 -34.39 -8.78 -9.64
N ILE A 157 -34.42 -10.09 -9.90
CA ILE A 157 -34.06 -10.73 -11.17
C ILE A 157 -34.81 -10.02 -12.32
N LYS A 158 -34.11 -9.23 -13.15
CA LYS A 158 -34.39 -9.14 -14.60
C LYS A 158 -33.32 -8.39 -15.40
N LYS A 159 -32.89 -9.08 -16.46
CA LYS A 159 -31.98 -8.71 -17.57
C LYS A 159 -30.50 -8.59 -17.22
N THR A 160 -29.87 -9.76 -17.22
CA THR A 160 -28.51 -10.02 -17.71
C THR A 160 -28.09 -8.98 -18.74
N VAL A 161 -27.23 -8.04 -18.34
CA VAL A 161 -26.44 -7.26 -19.30
C VAL A 161 -25.43 -8.25 -19.85
N ASP A 162 -25.62 -8.60 -21.12
CA ASP A 162 -24.76 -9.50 -21.86
C ASP A 162 -23.39 -8.85 -22.11
N VAL A 163 -22.54 -8.90 -21.08
CA VAL A 163 -21.14 -8.46 -21.13
C VAL A 163 -20.33 -9.43 -22.01
N PHE A 164 -20.73 -10.70 -22.07
CA PHE A 164 -20.08 -11.72 -22.90
C PHE A 164 -20.33 -11.50 -24.40
N GLY A 165 -21.53 -11.11 -24.82
CA GLY A 165 -21.82 -10.78 -26.22
C GLY A 165 -21.11 -9.53 -26.74
N ARG A 166 -20.68 -8.62 -25.86
CA ARG A 166 -19.82 -7.48 -26.24
C ARG A 166 -18.36 -7.89 -26.40
N VAL A 167 -17.89 -8.85 -25.60
CA VAL A 167 -16.55 -9.44 -25.74
C VAL A 167 -16.47 -10.30 -27.00
N ASP A 168 -17.50 -11.08 -27.33
CA ASP A 168 -17.56 -11.87 -28.58
C ASP A 168 -17.56 -10.98 -29.83
N LYS A 169 -18.25 -9.83 -29.80
CA LYS A 169 -18.19 -8.85 -30.90
C LYS A 169 -16.81 -8.20 -31.04
N LEU A 170 -16.10 -7.99 -29.93
CA LEU A 170 -14.76 -7.44 -29.94
C LEU A 170 -13.74 -8.45 -30.48
N ILE A 171 -13.87 -9.73 -30.08
CA ILE A 171 -13.06 -10.85 -30.58
C ILE A 171 -13.32 -11.06 -32.08
N GLN A 172 -14.59 -11.05 -32.52
CA GLN A 172 -14.93 -11.15 -33.94
C GLN A 172 -14.44 -9.96 -34.77
N PHE A 173 -14.34 -8.76 -34.19
CA PHE A 173 -13.79 -7.59 -34.87
C PHE A 173 -12.26 -7.69 -35.03
N ILE A 174 -11.57 -8.21 -34.01
CA ILE A 174 -10.13 -8.46 -34.04
C ILE A 174 -9.79 -9.59 -35.02
N ASP A 175 -10.57 -10.67 -35.04
CA ASP A 175 -10.39 -11.76 -35.99
C ASP A 175 -10.68 -11.32 -37.44
N ARG A 176 -11.79 -10.60 -37.70
CA ARG A 176 -12.09 -10.09 -39.05
C ARG A 176 -11.11 -9.03 -39.55
N GLY A 177 -10.48 -8.26 -38.65
CA GLY A 177 -9.42 -7.31 -39.01
C GLY A 177 -8.13 -7.98 -39.49
N ASN A 178 -7.91 -9.25 -39.14
CA ASN A 178 -6.69 -9.99 -39.45
C ASN A 178 -6.81 -10.90 -40.70
N TYR A 179 -8.02 -11.12 -41.23
CA TYR A 179 -8.24 -11.88 -42.47
C TYR A 179 -8.15 -11.05 -43.76
N ASN A 180 -8.12 -9.71 -43.69
CA ASN A 180 -8.04 -8.85 -44.88
C ASN A 180 -6.60 -8.48 -45.32
N ASN A 181 -5.56 -8.99 -44.64
CA ASN A 181 -4.15 -8.73 -45.00
C ASN A 181 -3.34 -10.00 -45.33
N ALA A 182 -3.98 -11.17 -45.43
CA ALA A 182 -3.31 -12.44 -45.73
C ALA A 182 -3.49 -12.92 -47.18
N ASP A 183 -4.11 -12.13 -48.08
CA ASP A 183 -4.34 -12.54 -49.48
C ASP A 183 -3.87 -11.49 -50.50
N ARG A 184 -2.63 -11.03 -50.33
CA ARG A 184 -1.84 -10.40 -51.41
C ARG A 184 -0.54 -11.15 -51.61
N THR A 185 -0.63 -12.33 -52.22
CA THR A 185 0.48 -12.94 -52.95
C THR A 185 0.05 -13.17 -54.40
N VAL A 186 0.53 -12.27 -55.26
CA VAL A 186 1.00 -12.46 -56.65
C VAL A 186 0.33 -13.58 -57.45
N GLN A 187 -0.54 -13.22 -58.40
CA GLN A 187 -0.84 -14.09 -59.55
C GLN A 187 0.12 -13.79 -60.70
N PRO A 188 0.71 -14.80 -61.37
CA PRO A 188 1.56 -14.63 -62.54
C PRO A 188 0.70 -14.25 -63.76
N GLN A 189 1.16 -13.25 -64.51
CA GLN A 189 0.66 -12.98 -65.86
C GLN A 189 1.28 -14.01 -66.81
N ASP A 190 0.46 -14.83 -67.46
CA ASP A 190 0.74 -15.33 -68.80
C ASP A 190 -0.52 -15.95 -69.40
N THR A 191 -1.11 -15.24 -70.36
CA THR A 191 -1.95 -15.87 -71.39
C THR A 191 -1.61 -15.19 -72.72
N ASP A 192 -0.57 -15.71 -73.36
CA ASP A 192 -0.40 -15.59 -74.80
C ASP A 192 -0.98 -16.84 -75.47
N LYS A 193 -1.94 -16.61 -76.37
CA LYS A 193 -2.26 -17.33 -77.63
C LYS A 193 -3.77 -17.53 -77.85
N PRO A 194 -4.21 -17.68 -79.12
CA PRO A 194 -3.70 -17.16 -80.39
C PRO A 194 -4.67 -16.18 -81.07
#